data_AF-A0A851LTA2-F1
#
_entry.id   AF-A0A851LTA2-F1
#
_cell.length_a   1.000
_cell.length_b   1.000
_cell.length_c   1.000
_cell.angle_alpha   90.00
_cell.angle_beta   90.00
_cell.angle_gamma   90.00
#
_symmetry.space_group_name_H-M   'P 1'
#
loop_
_entity.id
_entity.type
_entity.pdbx_description
1 polymer ?
#
loop_
_entity_poly.entity_id
_entity_poly.type
_entity_poly.pdbx_seq_one_letter_code
_entity_poly.pdbx_strand_id
1 'polypeptide(L)'
;LLDEEIRWKLQRLREAKRAALKKKQESLISLPQGSPPGKPGALEAAATMDSSEPLAAHVAKEYPKPKEAGKRWQMPGGLLEPCPPLFVQEIKPQEAVEGHRCTFSCLFHGHPQPTVTWYNNTKPVGRIRGTAVHTTECRSTLTFPSLLPQHGGTVTCVIFNPLGTVSTSAALHVRRRMPAYEATKKEEEEEGKREKEQEEEEKVKEEEGEKKK
;
A
#
# COMPACT_ATOMS: atom_id res chain seq x y z
N LEU A 1 14.96 28.42 32.36
CA LEU A 1 13.80 29.21 31.87
C LEU A 1 13.31 28.75 30.48
N LEU A 2 14.20 28.46 29.52
CA LEU A 2 13.83 27.94 28.18
C LEU A 2 13.02 26.63 28.18
N ASP A 3 13.24 25.75 29.17
CA ASP A 3 12.60 24.42 29.24
C ASP A 3 11.07 24.48 29.47
N GLU A 4 10.60 25.37 30.34
CA GLU A 4 9.16 25.56 30.62
C GLU A 4 8.41 26.14 29.41
N GLU A 5 9.05 27.05 28.67
CA GLU A 5 8.44 27.66 27.49
C GLU A 5 8.31 26.65 26.33
N ILE A 6 9.32 25.79 26.15
CA ILE A 6 9.30 24.70 25.17
C ILE A 6 8.21 23.69 25.55
N ARG A 7 8.13 23.30 26.83
CA ARG A 7 7.09 22.38 27.32
C ARG A 7 5.68 22.93 27.07
N TRP A 8 5.45 24.22 27.32
CA TRP A 8 4.16 24.85 27.07
C TRP A 8 3.81 24.91 25.57
N LYS A 9 4.77 25.28 24.70
CA LYS A 9 4.57 25.29 23.24
C LYS A 9 4.22 23.89 22.73
N LEU A 10 4.90 22.85 23.24
CA LEU A 10 4.65 21.46 22.86
C LEU A 10 3.28 20.96 23.31
N GLN A 11 2.85 21.34 24.52
CA GLN A 11 1.52 21.00 25.04
C GLN A 11 0.40 21.61 24.19
N ARG A 12 0.55 22.90 23.86
CA ARG A 12 -0.42 23.63 23.03
C ARG A 12 -0.52 23.06 21.61
N LEU A 13 0.60 22.62 21.03
CA LEU A 13 0.65 21.88 19.76
C LEU A 13 -0.08 20.54 19.84
N ARG A 14 0.11 19.78 20.93
CA ARG A 14 -0.59 18.49 21.15
C ARG A 14 -2.10 18.69 21.25
N GLU A 15 -2.54 19.72 21.98
CA GLU A 15 -3.95 20.04 22.15
C GLU A 15 -4.61 20.51 20.85
N ALA A 16 -3.94 21.38 20.09
CA ALA A 16 -4.40 21.81 18.77
C ALA A 16 -4.56 20.62 17.81
N LYS A 17 -3.61 19.68 17.83
CA LYS A 17 -3.67 18.45 17.01
C LYS A 17 -4.84 17.54 17.42
N ARG A 18 -5.12 17.41 18.72
CA ARG A 18 -6.29 16.66 19.23
C ARG A 18 -7.60 17.33 18.84
N ALA A 19 -7.71 18.65 18.94
CA ALA A 19 -8.90 19.39 18.56
C ALA A 19 -9.19 19.28 17.05
N ALA A 20 -8.15 19.34 16.21
CA ALA A 20 -8.30 19.15 14.76
C ALA A 20 -8.78 17.72 14.42
N LEU A 21 -8.26 16.70 15.11
CA LEU A 21 -8.70 15.32 14.92
C LEU A 21 -10.15 15.11 15.37
N LYS A 22 -10.54 15.71 16.50
CA LYS A 22 -11.91 15.66 17.01
C LYS A 22 -12.90 16.33 16.05
N LYS A 23 -12.57 17.52 15.53
CA LYS A 23 -13.39 18.22 14.53
C LYS A 23 -13.53 17.40 13.23
N LYS A 24 -12.46 16.72 12.80
CA LYS A 24 -12.50 15.80 11.66
C LYS A 24 -13.39 14.58 11.93
N GLN A 25 -13.33 14.01 13.12
CA GLN A 25 -14.19 12.89 13.53
C GLN A 25 -15.68 13.30 13.62
N GLU A 26 -16.00 14.46 14.19
CA GLU A 26 -17.37 14.99 14.26
C GLU A 26 -17.95 15.28 12.87
N SER A 27 -17.12 15.77 11.93
CA SER A 27 -17.53 15.99 10.54
C SER A 27 -17.89 14.69 9.81
N LEU A 28 -17.26 13.56 10.17
CA LEU A 28 -17.56 12.24 9.59
C LEU A 28 -18.84 11.62 10.18
N ILE A 29 -19.21 11.99 11.40
CA ILE A 29 -20.41 11.46 12.09
C ILE A 29 -21.68 12.21 11.68
N SER A 30 -21.55 13.41 11.10
CA SER A 30 -22.69 14.30 10.78
C SER A 30 -23.27 14.10 9.36
N LEU A 31 -22.98 12.99 8.68
CA LEU A 31 -23.56 12.71 7.36
C LEU A 31 -25.02 12.26 7.51
N PRO A 32 -26.01 12.99 6.96
CA PRO A 32 -27.41 12.63 7.13
C PRO A 32 -27.75 11.34 6.37
N GLN A 33 -28.30 10.36 7.08
CA GLN A 33 -28.96 9.18 6.53
C GLN A 33 -30.25 9.64 5.82
N GLY A 34 -30.18 9.79 4.49
CA GLY A 34 -31.36 9.92 3.65
C GLY A 34 -32.06 8.56 3.52
N SER A 35 -33.25 8.44 4.11
CA SER A 35 -34.17 7.33 3.89
C SER A 35 -34.88 7.45 2.53
N PRO A 36 -35.37 6.33 1.95
CA PRO A 36 -35.84 6.28 0.57
C PRO A 36 -37.33 6.63 0.45
N PRO A 37 -37.81 7.06 -0.72
CA PRO A 37 -39.22 6.95 -1.05
C PRO A 37 -39.49 6.08 -2.30
N GLY A 38 -40.41 5.13 -2.12
CA GLY A 38 -41.57 4.89 -3.00
C GLY A 38 -41.35 4.52 -4.46
N LYS A 39 -41.70 3.27 -4.81
CA LYS A 39 -42.18 2.89 -6.16
C LYS A 39 -43.39 3.77 -6.56
N PRO A 40 -43.56 4.06 -7.86
CA PRO A 40 -44.61 3.35 -8.61
C PRO A 40 -44.27 3.03 -10.08
N GLY A 41 -44.96 2.02 -10.62
CA GLY A 41 -45.56 2.04 -11.97
C GLY A 41 -44.67 1.86 -13.20
N ALA A 42 -45.02 0.88 -14.02
CA ALA A 42 -44.40 0.54 -15.31
C ALA A 42 -44.71 1.53 -16.45
N LEU A 43 -43.80 1.66 -17.44
CA LEU A 43 -43.99 1.34 -18.88
C LEU A 43 -42.86 1.93 -19.76
N GLU A 44 -42.36 1.06 -20.65
CA GLU A 44 -41.91 1.29 -22.04
C GLU A 44 -40.69 2.20 -22.42
N ALA A 45 -39.73 1.51 -23.04
CA ALA A 45 -39.12 1.73 -24.36
C ALA A 45 -37.96 2.72 -24.62
N ALA A 46 -37.07 2.19 -25.48
CA ALA A 46 -36.19 2.81 -26.47
C ALA A 46 -34.76 3.20 -26.07
N ALA A 47 -33.85 2.33 -26.55
CA ALA A 47 -32.45 2.49 -26.91
C ALA A 47 -31.92 3.91 -27.19
N THR A 48 -30.68 4.16 -26.76
CA THR A 48 -29.55 4.52 -27.65
C THR A 48 -28.22 4.23 -26.95
N MET A 49 -27.29 3.66 -27.72
CA MET A 49 -25.90 3.36 -27.34
C MET A 49 -25.09 4.64 -27.15
N ASP A 50 -24.25 4.70 -26.12
CA ASP A 50 -22.93 5.33 -26.22
C ASP A 50 -21.93 4.63 -25.29
N SER A 51 -20.73 4.46 -25.82
CA SER A 51 -19.64 3.62 -25.36
C SER A 51 -18.69 4.45 -24.50
N SER A 52 -18.50 4.09 -23.23
CA SER A 52 -17.22 4.17 -22.51
C SER A 52 -17.45 4.03 -21.00
N GLU A 53 -17.45 2.79 -20.51
CA GLU A 53 -17.44 2.49 -19.09
C GLU A 53 -15.98 2.27 -18.65
N PRO A 54 -15.42 3.05 -17.69
CA PRO A 54 -14.08 2.81 -17.19
C PRO A 54 -14.08 1.55 -16.31
N LEU A 55 -13.05 0.71 -16.45
CA LEU A 55 -12.82 -0.56 -15.74
C LEU A 55 -12.80 -0.35 -14.21
N ALA A 56 -13.98 -0.28 -13.61
CA ALA A 56 -14.20 -0.43 -12.19
C ALA A 56 -13.97 -1.89 -11.79
N ALA A 57 -13.31 -2.06 -10.64
CA ALA A 57 -12.97 -3.32 -10.03
C ALA A 57 -14.08 -4.38 -10.17
N HIS A 58 -13.77 -5.46 -10.90
CA HIS A 58 -14.57 -6.69 -10.84
C HIS A 58 -14.31 -7.39 -9.50
N VAL A 59 -15.01 -6.96 -8.47
CA VAL A 59 -15.30 -7.77 -7.28
C VAL A 59 -16.25 -8.90 -7.72
N ALA A 60 -15.85 -10.13 -7.38
CA ALA A 60 -16.63 -11.37 -7.36
C ALA A 60 -17.64 -11.57 -8.51
N LYS A 61 -17.17 -12.03 -9.68
CA LYS A 61 -18.05 -12.81 -10.56
C LYS A 61 -18.24 -14.20 -9.93
N GLU A 62 -19.44 -14.38 -9.39
CA GLU A 62 -20.16 -15.63 -9.14
C GLU A 62 -19.47 -16.88 -9.74
N TYR A 63 -19.09 -17.81 -8.87
CA TYR A 63 -18.45 -19.05 -9.29
C TYR A 63 -19.49 -19.95 -9.98
N PRO A 64 -19.29 -20.40 -11.23
CA PRO A 64 -20.06 -21.52 -11.74
C PRO A 64 -19.68 -22.74 -10.91
N LYS A 65 -20.58 -23.16 -10.01
CA LYS A 65 -20.57 -24.50 -9.42
C LYS A 65 -20.30 -25.47 -10.58
N PRO A 66 -19.24 -26.29 -10.56
CA PRO A 66 -19.02 -27.26 -11.63
C PRO A 66 -20.24 -28.19 -11.67
N LYS A 67 -21.08 -28.00 -12.68
CA LYS A 67 -22.19 -28.88 -13.00
C LYS A 67 -21.60 -30.01 -13.83
N GLU A 68 -21.24 -31.07 -13.13
CA GLU A 68 -20.86 -32.43 -13.57
C GLU A 68 -19.60 -32.88 -12.79
N ALA A 69 -19.45 -34.10 -12.31
CA ALA A 69 -20.32 -35.23 -12.05
C ALA A 69 -19.40 -36.24 -11.32
N GLY A 70 -19.79 -36.69 -10.12
CA GLY A 70 -19.42 -38.02 -9.62
C GLY A 70 -17.95 -38.36 -9.30
N LYS A 71 -17.00 -37.41 -9.23
CA LYS A 71 -15.62 -37.73 -8.78
C LYS A 71 -15.34 -37.16 -7.39
N ARG A 72 -15.31 -38.08 -6.42
CA ARG A 72 -14.81 -37.88 -5.05
C ARG A 72 -13.37 -37.37 -5.15
N TRP A 73 -13.14 -36.10 -4.83
CA TRP A 73 -11.80 -35.54 -4.67
C TRP A 73 -11.11 -36.27 -3.51
N GLN A 74 -10.23 -37.21 -3.83
CA GLN A 74 -9.39 -37.91 -2.86
C GLN A 74 -8.02 -37.22 -2.86
N MET A 75 -7.84 -36.28 -1.94
CA MET A 75 -6.53 -35.67 -1.68
C MET A 75 -5.75 -36.56 -0.71
N PRO A 76 -4.48 -36.89 -0.97
CA PRO A 76 -3.67 -37.65 -0.02
C PRO A 76 -3.27 -36.74 1.15
N GLY A 77 -3.77 -37.04 2.36
CA GLY A 77 -3.26 -36.47 3.62
C GLY A 77 -4.02 -35.24 4.15
N GLY A 78 -5.04 -35.51 4.98
CA GLY A 78 -5.34 -34.73 6.20
C GLY A 78 -5.62 -33.22 6.15
N LEU A 79 -6.89 -32.89 6.44
CA LEU A 79 -7.36 -31.85 7.38
C LEU A 79 -7.39 -30.35 6.99
N LEU A 80 -7.30 -29.98 5.71
CA LEU A 80 -7.68 -28.62 5.29
C LEU A 80 -8.85 -28.71 4.30
N GLU A 81 -9.96 -28.05 4.64
CA GLU A 81 -11.08 -27.93 3.71
C GLU A 81 -10.61 -27.21 2.44
N PRO A 82 -10.80 -27.80 1.24
CA PRO A 82 -10.45 -27.14 0.01
C PRO A 82 -11.22 -25.83 -0.14
N CYS A 83 -10.48 -24.73 -0.37
CA CYS A 83 -11.06 -23.39 -0.46
C CYS A 83 -10.45 -22.59 -1.62
N PRO A 84 -11.26 -21.75 -2.30
CA PRO A 84 -10.77 -20.86 -3.33
C PRO A 84 -9.79 -19.84 -2.73
N PRO A 85 -8.90 -19.25 -3.55
CA PRO A 85 -8.01 -18.23 -3.06
C PRO A 85 -8.79 -16.98 -2.61
N LEU A 86 -8.29 -16.30 -1.58
CA LEU A 86 -8.87 -15.05 -1.05
C LEU A 86 -7.75 -14.16 -0.55
N PHE A 87 -7.89 -12.85 -0.74
CA PHE A 87 -7.02 -11.88 -0.12
C PHE A 87 -7.44 -11.64 1.34
N VAL A 88 -6.53 -11.93 2.26
CA VAL A 88 -6.62 -11.48 3.65
C VAL A 88 -6.19 -10.03 3.75
N GLN A 89 -5.19 -9.64 2.95
CA GLN A 89 -4.75 -8.27 2.81
C GLN A 89 -4.44 -7.98 1.34
N GLU A 90 -5.17 -7.03 0.79
CA GLU A 90 -4.95 -6.52 -0.56
C GLU A 90 -3.76 -5.55 -0.63
N ILE A 91 -3.25 -5.38 -1.84
CA ILE A 91 -2.21 -4.38 -2.12
C ILE A 91 -2.80 -2.98 -2.02
N LYS A 92 -1.97 -2.02 -1.63
CA LYS A 92 -2.39 -0.62 -1.46
C LYS A 92 -1.70 0.26 -2.51
N PRO A 93 -2.33 1.35 -2.96
CA PRO A 93 -1.67 2.33 -3.82
C PRO A 93 -0.45 2.92 -3.11
N GLN A 94 0.60 3.18 -3.88
CA GLN A 94 1.86 3.73 -3.38
C GLN A 94 2.36 4.85 -4.28
N GLU A 95 3.03 5.81 -3.66
CA GLU A 95 3.76 6.88 -4.33
C GLU A 95 5.21 6.82 -3.87
N ALA A 96 6.14 6.85 -4.82
CA ALA A 96 7.56 6.77 -4.53
C ALA A 96 8.38 7.56 -5.55
N VAL A 97 9.59 7.95 -5.18
CA VAL A 97 10.50 8.72 -6.05
C VAL A 97 11.28 7.76 -6.94
N GLU A 98 11.54 8.18 -8.17
CA GLU A 98 12.45 7.52 -9.10
C GLU A 98 13.79 7.21 -8.43
N GLY A 99 14.35 6.04 -8.75
CA GLY A 99 15.59 5.53 -8.16
C GLY A 99 15.44 4.91 -6.77
N HIS A 100 14.31 5.11 -6.07
CA HIS A 100 14.09 4.54 -4.75
C HIS A 100 13.46 3.15 -4.81
N ARG A 101 13.61 2.40 -3.71
CA ARG A 101 12.98 1.09 -3.53
C ARG A 101 11.48 1.26 -3.23
N CYS A 102 10.65 0.44 -3.87
CA CYS A 102 9.22 0.34 -3.57
C CYS A 102 8.80 -1.13 -3.48
N THR A 103 7.93 -1.45 -2.51
CA THR A 103 7.49 -2.82 -2.26
C THR A 103 5.99 -2.89 -2.06
N PHE A 104 5.34 -3.73 -2.86
CA PHE A 104 3.95 -4.14 -2.69
C PHE A 104 3.91 -5.49 -1.98
N SER A 105 2.90 -5.67 -1.12
CA SER A 105 2.69 -6.94 -0.42
C SER A 105 1.22 -7.25 -0.29
N CYS A 106 0.87 -8.51 -0.48
CA CYS A 106 -0.46 -9.04 -0.19
C CYS A 106 -0.36 -10.26 0.73
N LEU A 107 -1.43 -10.48 1.50
CA LEU A 107 -1.66 -11.70 2.26
C LEU A 107 -2.86 -12.42 1.67
N PHE A 108 -2.77 -13.74 1.59
CA PHE A 108 -3.81 -14.55 0.99
C PHE A 108 -3.93 -15.90 1.69
N HIS A 109 -5.09 -16.52 1.51
CA HIS A 109 -5.32 -17.92 1.84
C HIS A 109 -5.72 -18.69 0.58
N GLY A 110 -5.62 -20.01 0.60
CA GLY A 110 -6.19 -20.88 -0.42
C GLY A 110 -5.66 -22.30 -0.26
N HIS A 111 -6.53 -23.29 -0.51
CA HIS A 111 -6.12 -24.70 -0.49
C HIS A 111 -6.80 -25.46 -1.64
N PRO A 112 -6.08 -26.18 -2.52
CA PRO A 112 -4.63 -26.36 -2.62
C PRO A 112 -3.80 -25.07 -2.67
N GLN A 113 -2.49 -25.16 -2.37
CA GLN A 113 -1.57 -24.02 -2.34
C GLN A 113 -1.69 -23.21 -3.65
N PRO A 114 -2.09 -21.92 -3.59
CA PRO A 114 -2.29 -21.15 -4.80
C PRO A 114 -0.99 -20.65 -5.41
N THR A 115 -1.01 -20.45 -6.72
CA THR A 115 0.05 -19.84 -7.51
C THR A 115 -0.19 -18.33 -7.63
N VAL A 116 0.85 -17.53 -7.37
CA VAL A 116 0.77 -16.06 -7.42
C VAL A 116 1.51 -15.53 -8.64
N THR A 117 0.86 -14.65 -9.41
CA THR A 117 1.44 -13.96 -10.57
C THR A 117 1.26 -12.45 -10.42
N TRP A 118 2.35 -11.71 -10.57
CA TRP A 118 2.35 -10.25 -10.54
C TRP A 118 2.43 -9.66 -11.95
N TYR A 119 1.70 -8.57 -12.15
CA TYR A 119 1.69 -7.77 -13.37
C TYR A 119 1.97 -6.31 -13.04
N ASN A 120 2.70 -5.63 -13.92
CA ASN A 120 2.84 -4.17 -13.90
C ASN A 120 2.38 -3.61 -15.25
N ASN A 121 1.39 -2.72 -15.22
CA ASN A 121 0.69 -2.05 -16.32
C ASN A 121 -0.06 -2.96 -17.30
N THR A 122 0.48 -4.13 -17.63
CA THR A 122 -0.07 -5.23 -18.42
C THR A 122 0.95 -6.38 -18.53
N LYS A 123 2.22 -6.13 -18.19
CA LYS A 123 3.32 -7.08 -18.40
C LYS A 123 3.54 -7.92 -17.14
N PRO A 124 3.70 -9.24 -17.27
CA PRO A 124 4.06 -10.08 -16.13
C PRO A 124 5.45 -9.68 -15.63
N VAL A 125 5.57 -9.49 -14.31
CA VAL A 125 6.78 -8.99 -13.67
C VAL A 125 7.99 -9.89 -13.92
N GLY A 126 7.81 -11.20 -14.08
CA GLY A 126 8.91 -12.12 -14.41
C GLY A 126 9.67 -11.77 -15.71
N ARG A 127 9.11 -10.90 -16.55
CA ARG A 127 9.77 -10.37 -17.77
C ARG A 127 10.39 -8.98 -17.59
N ILE A 128 10.22 -8.34 -16.43
CA ILE A 128 10.72 -6.99 -16.14
C ILE A 128 12.09 -7.12 -15.46
N ARG A 129 13.13 -6.50 -16.03
CA ARG A 129 14.47 -6.50 -15.43
C ARG A 129 14.48 -5.62 -14.19
N GLY A 130 15.18 -6.08 -13.15
CA GLY A 130 15.34 -5.30 -11.92
C GLY A 130 14.08 -5.29 -11.04
N THR A 131 13.24 -6.32 -11.11
CA THR A 131 12.14 -6.55 -10.15
C THR A 131 12.31 -7.89 -9.48
N ALA A 132 11.99 -7.97 -8.19
CA ALA A 132 12.07 -9.20 -7.41
C ALA A 132 10.70 -9.55 -6.84
N VAL A 133 10.30 -10.82 -6.99
CA VAL A 133 9.09 -11.37 -6.38
C VAL A 133 9.50 -12.42 -5.37
N HIS A 134 8.97 -12.32 -4.16
CA HIS A 134 9.11 -13.35 -3.13
C HIS A 134 7.73 -13.76 -2.64
N THR A 135 7.42 -15.05 -2.81
CA THR A 135 6.13 -15.65 -2.46
C THR A 135 6.35 -16.79 -1.49
N THR A 136 5.61 -16.75 -0.38
CA THR A 136 5.46 -17.81 0.60
C THR A 136 4.05 -18.39 0.52
N GLU A 137 3.69 -19.31 1.40
CA GLU A 137 2.38 -19.99 1.40
C GLU A 137 1.19 -19.03 1.54
N CYS A 138 1.35 -17.95 2.32
CA CYS A 138 0.27 -17.02 2.66
C CYS A 138 0.58 -15.55 2.35
N ARG A 139 1.76 -15.26 1.80
CA ARG A 139 2.21 -13.89 1.52
C ARG A 139 2.95 -13.82 0.20
N SER A 140 2.72 -12.77 -0.57
CA SER A 140 3.54 -12.46 -1.73
C SER A 140 3.97 -11.00 -1.71
N THR A 141 5.20 -10.75 -2.13
CA THR A 141 5.81 -9.44 -2.14
C THR A 141 6.47 -9.19 -3.48
N LEU A 142 6.18 -8.01 -4.06
CA LEU A 142 6.80 -7.49 -5.26
C LEU A 142 7.66 -6.30 -4.88
N THR A 143 8.96 -6.37 -5.15
CA THR A 143 9.92 -5.31 -4.87
C THR A 143 10.52 -4.76 -6.16
N PHE A 144 10.45 -3.45 -6.31
CA PHE A 144 11.23 -2.65 -7.25
C PHE A 144 12.43 -2.09 -6.47
N PRO A 145 13.66 -2.62 -6.61
CA PRO A 145 14.84 -2.10 -5.92
C PRO A 145 15.19 -0.68 -6.33
N SER A 146 14.94 -0.33 -7.59
CA SER A 146 15.08 1.01 -8.15
C SER A 146 13.89 1.27 -9.09
N LEU A 147 13.07 2.26 -8.74
CA LEU A 147 11.92 2.66 -9.57
C LEU A 147 12.36 3.43 -10.80
N LEU A 148 11.84 3.04 -11.95
CA LEU A 148 11.93 3.80 -13.19
C LEU A 148 10.57 4.45 -13.50
N PRO A 149 10.52 5.57 -14.24
CA PRO A 149 9.27 6.22 -14.61
C PRO A 149 8.30 5.27 -15.35
N GLN A 150 8.85 4.33 -16.14
CA GLN A 150 8.10 3.30 -16.86
C GLN A 150 7.39 2.28 -15.96
N HIS A 151 7.78 2.19 -14.68
CA HIS A 151 7.15 1.30 -13.71
C HIS A 151 5.87 1.88 -13.14
N GLY A 152 5.62 3.19 -13.30
CA GLY A 152 4.40 3.82 -12.82
C GLY A 152 3.16 3.36 -13.60
N GLY A 153 2.01 3.37 -12.91
CA GLY A 153 0.71 2.96 -13.44
C GLY A 153 0.02 1.96 -12.52
N THR A 154 -0.40 0.79 -13.00
CA THR A 154 -1.21 -0.17 -12.24
C THR A 154 -0.46 -1.47 -11.99
N VAL A 155 -0.27 -1.81 -10.73
CA VAL A 155 0.27 -3.10 -10.29
C VAL A 155 -0.89 -4.03 -9.95
N THR A 156 -0.87 -5.24 -10.50
CA THR A 156 -1.93 -6.24 -10.28
C THR A 156 -1.32 -7.54 -9.76
N CYS A 157 -1.91 -8.09 -8.70
CA CYS A 157 -1.58 -9.41 -8.16
C CYS A 157 -2.72 -10.36 -8.47
N VAL A 158 -2.43 -11.46 -9.15
CA VAL A 158 -3.39 -12.52 -9.49
C VAL A 158 -3.00 -13.79 -8.75
N ILE A 159 -3.96 -14.39 -8.05
CA ILE A 159 -3.78 -15.61 -7.28
C ILE A 159 -4.73 -16.66 -7.81
N PHE A 160 -4.18 -17.82 -8.15
CA PHE A 160 -4.90 -18.91 -8.80
C PHE A 160 -4.73 -20.22 -8.05
N ASN A 161 -5.81 -20.97 -7.92
CA ASN A 161 -5.86 -22.38 -7.53
C ASN A 161 -6.96 -23.05 -8.39
N PRO A 162 -6.92 -24.36 -8.68
CA PRO A 162 -8.04 -25.13 -9.24
C PRO A 162 -9.46 -24.75 -8.76
N LEU A 163 -9.61 -24.27 -7.52
CA LEU A 163 -10.89 -23.83 -6.95
C LEU A 163 -11.25 -22.37 -7.19
N GLY A 164 -10.37 -21.57 -7.78
CA GLY A 164 -10.70 -20.21 -8.21
C GLY A 164 -9.53 -19.29 -8.48
N THR A 165 -9.87 -18.08 -8.89
CA THR A 165 -8.92 -17.00 -9.15
C THR A 165 -9.41 -15.73 -8.48
N VAL A 166 -8.50 -15.02 -7.82
CA VAL A 166 -8.74 -13.68 -7.30
C VAL A 166 -7.64 -12.73 -7.77
N SER A 167 -8.00 -11.47 -7.95
CA SER A 167 -7.05 -10.42 -8.32
C SER A 167 -7.27 -9.14 -7.53
N THR A 168 -6.18 -8.47 -7.19
CA THR A 168 -6.20 -7.12 -6.58
C THR A 168 -5.27 -6.21 -7.37
N SER A 169 -5.63 -4.92 -7.47
CA SER A 169 -4.91 -3.92 -8.25
C SER A 169 -4.68 -2.65 -7.45
N ALA A 170 -3.52 -2.04 -7.59
CA ALA A 170 -3.17 -0.78 -6.95
C ALA A 170 -2.37 0.13 -7.89
N ALA A 171 -2.58 1.44 -7.73
CA ALA A 171 -1.82 2.45 -8.46
C ALA A 171 -0.43 2.66 -7.86
N LEU A 172 0.58 2.78 -8.73
CA LEU A 172 1.95 3.17 -8.41
C LEU A 172 2.24 4.51 -9.08
N HIS A 173 2.38 5.57 -8.29
CA HIS A 173 2.83 6.87 -8.79
C HIS A 173 4.35 7.02 -8.60
N VAL A 174 5.08 7.26 -9.69
CA VAL A 174 6.53 7.48 -9.65
C VAL A 174 6.81 8.97 -9.84
N ARG A 175 7.25 9.63 -8.77
CA ARG A 175 7.69 11.02 -8.83
C ARG A 175 9.07 11.09 -9.45
N ARG A 176 9.29 12.01 -10.39
CA ARG A 176 10.64 12.28 -10.91
C ARG A 176 11.56 12.73 -9.79
N ARG A 177 12.79 12.25 -9.81
CA ARG A 177 13.84 12.72 -8.92
C ARG A 177 14.27 14.12 -9.34
N MET A 178 14.02 15.12 -8.49
CA MET A 178 14.48 16.49 -8.74
C MET A 178 15.86 16.70 -8.08
N PRO A 179 16.92 17.03 -8.83
CA PRO A 179 18.26 17.14 -8.25
C PRO A 179 18.39 18.27 -7.20
N ALA A 180 17.57 19.32 -7.31
CA ALA A 180 17.65 20.47 -6.41
C ALA A 180 17.26 20.18 -4.95
N TYR A 181 16.38 19.21 -4.66
CA TYR A 181 15.96 18.90 -3.28
C TYR A 181 16.95 18.01 -2.53
N GLU A 182 17.77 17.26 -3.26
CA GLU A 182 18.74 16.33 -2.67
C GLU A 182 20.08 17.00 -2.37
N ALA A 183 20.43 18.07 -3.09
CA ALA A 183 21.57 18.92 -2.77
C ALA A 183 21.37 19.58 -1.40
N THR A 184 20.22 20.23 -1.19
CA THR A 184 19.91 20.90 0.07
C THR A 184 19.82 19.92 1.24
N LYS A 185 19.21 18.73 1.05
CA LYS A 185 19.16 17.70 2.11
C LYS A 185 20.52 17.14 2.49
N LYS A 186 21.43 16.98 1.52
CA LYS A 186 22.80 16.52 1.80
C LYS A 186 23.62 17.60 2.50
N GLU A 187 23.44 18.86 2.12
CA GLU A 187 24.05 20.01 2.78
C GLU A 187 23.60 20.09 4.24
N GLU A 188 22.29 19.97 4.52
CA GLU A 188 21.74 19.94 5.89
C GLU A 188 22.24 18.75 6.72
N GLU A 189 22.36 17.55 6.14
CA GLU A 189 22.90 16.36 6.82
C GLU A 189 24.41 16.46 7.10
N GLU A 190 25.19 17.08 6.21
CA GLU A 190 26.60 17.34 6.44
C GLU A 190 26.84 18.44 7.46
N GLU A 191 26.04 19.51 7.44
CA GLU A 191 26.10 20.60 8.42
C GLU A 191 25.78 20.07 9.83
N GLY A 192 24.72 19.28 9.97
CA GLY A 192 24.36 18.64 11.25
C GLY A 192 25.38 17.60 11.76
N LYS A 193 26.24 17.05 10.90
CA LYS A 193 27.38 16.21 11.32
C LYS A 193 28.56 17.05 11.82
N ARG A 194 28.88 18.14 11.11
CA ARG A 194 29.98 19.05 11.49
C ARG A 194 29.70 19.73 12.83
N GLU A 195 28.46 20.14 13.09
CA GLU A 195 28.06 20.74 14.37
C GLU A 195 28.24 19.76 15.54
N LYS A 196 27.88 18.49 15.35
CA LYS A 196 28.08 17.44 16.37
C LYS A 196 29.56 17.16 16.64
N GLU A 197 30.39 17.09 15.60
CA GLU A 197 31.83 16.91 15.76
C GLU A 197 32.47 18.10 16.50
N GLN A 198 32.02 19.32 16.24
CA GLN A 198 32.49 20.51 16.96
C GLN A 198 32.08 20.52 18.43
N GLU A 199 30.83 20.18 18.74
CA GLU A 199 30.32 20.10 20.12
C GLU A 199 31.04 18.99 20.91
N GLU A 200 31.38 17.86 20.27
CA GLU A 200 32.14 16.78 20.88
C GLU A 200 33.61 17.16 21.13
N GLU A 201 34.27 17.85 20.20
CA GLU A 201 35.63 18.38 20.41
C GLU A 201 35.70 19.43 21.51
N GLU A 202 34.70 20.31 21.62
CA GLU A 202 34.64 21.35 22.63
C GLU A 202 34.47 20.73 24.04
N LYS A 203 33.64 19.70 24.14
CA LYS A 203 33.42 18.95 25.39
C LYS A 203 34.65 18.17 25.85
N VAL A 204 35.41 17.60 24.92
CA VAL A 204 36.70 16.93 25.23
C VAL A 204 37.74 17.91 25.75
N LYS A 205 37.78 19.14 25.21
CA LYS A 205 38.71 20.19 25.66
C LYS A 205 38.36 20.72 27.05
N GLU A 206 37.08 20.82 27.39
CA GLU A 206 36.64 21.17 28.76
C GLU A 206 37.04 20.09 29.79
N GLU A 207 36.84 18.81 29.47
CA GLU A 207 37.21 17.70 30.37
C GLU A 207 38.74 17.56 30.57
N GLU A 208 39.56 17.83 29.55
CA GLU A 208 41.03 17.90 29.70
C GLU A 208 41.49 19.11 30.51
N GLY A 209 40.76 20.23 30.43
CA GLY A 209 41.02 21.44 31.20
C GLY A 209 40.78 21.26 32.69
N GLU A 210 39.76 20.51 33.08
CA GLU A 210 39.47 20.19 34.49
C GLU A 210 40.47 19.19 35.10
N LYS A 211 40.99 18.24 34.32
CA LYS A 211 41.98 17.25 34.82
C LYS A 211 43.38 17.82 35.06
N LYS A 212 43.68 19.01 34.54
CA LYS A 212 44.98 19.70 34.71
C LYS A 212 44.98 20.74 35.83
N LYS A 213 43.87 20.87 36.58
CA LYS A 213 43.70 21.83 37.67
C LYS A 213 43.65 21.13 39.02
#